data_AF-A0A8I6SV68-F1
#
_entry.id   AF-A0A8I6SV68-F1
#
_cell.length_a   1.000
_cell.length_b   1.000
_cell.length_c   1.000
_cell.angle_alpha   90.00
_cell.angle_beta   90.00
_cell.angle_gamma   90.00
#
_symmetry.space_group_name_H-M   'P 1'
#
loop_
_entity.id
_entity.type
_entity.pdbx_description
1 polymer ?
#
loop_
_entity_poly.entity_id
_entity_poly.type
_entity_poly.pdbx_seq_one_letter_code
_entity_poly.pdbx_strand_id
1 'polypeptide(L)'
;MNQEQETSHSNRKQLRKDILKKKTRKDLYQSTRFDAACRVPYWDIKERNKAVTLPASASKRSALIERFRRFLSSDPDLPKDELSKICRNYRKLVVRQRKDYLKINVLLNIPSQAESGILSTALPYKHEYINCSFTDRILAPVIYQDFEIEPPLLKLHAELRIKVKEKFPNLELPKVKKYPVNYLYVDKDHIPVINALAKLHFWDGIDTSIALKYPEFSCVVTYRKIVIGFSFIAPGNHLNEAYINYLLVRPKWRNCGIGKMILYHLIQSCKTWDITLHVSPTNPALVLYHKFGFKSNLLLRQFYEMYAQTDSNESNHSFLMKLERSEIKPQ
;
A
#
# COMPACT_ATOMS: atom_id res chain seq x y z
N MET A 1 -57.68 32.39 9.29
CA MET A 1 -56.28 32.45 8.84
C MET A 1 -55.27 31.68 9.71
N ASN A 2 -55.67 31.07 10.85
CA ASN A 2 -54.79 30.21 11.67
C ASN A 2 -55.07 28.70 11.54
N GLN A 3 -56.14 28.26 10.88
CA GLN A 3 -56.46 26.83 10.75
C GLN A 3 -55.82 26.13 9.53
N GLU A 4 -55.43 26.88 8.49
CA GLU A 4 -54.77 26.31 7.29
C GLU A 4 -53.26 26.08 7.49
N GLN A 5 -52.63 26.78 8.44
CA GLN A 5 -51.21 26.58 8.74
C GLN A 5 -50.96 25.36 9.64
N GLU A 6 -51.91 25.01 10.51
CA GLU A 6 -51.80 23.82 11.39
C GLU A 6 -52.02 22.50 10.63
N THR A 7 -52.92 22.48 9.64
CA THR A 7 -53.17 21.29 8.81
C THR A 7 -51.99 20.96 7.89
N SER A 8 -51.30 21.98 7.36
CA SER A 8 -50.06 21.85 6.59
C SER A 8 -48.90 21.25 7.42
N HIS A 9 -48.77 21.67 8.68
CA HIS A 9 -47.73 21.18 9.58
C HIS A 9 -48.01 19.76 10.10
N SER A 10 -49.30 19.43 10.31
CA SER A 10 -49.75 18.08 10.68
C SER A 10 -49.51 17.07 9.55
N ASN A 11 -49.86 17.41 8.30
CA ASN A 11 -49.65 16.54 7.14
C ASN A 11 -48.16 16.27 6.84
N ARG A 12 -47.27 17.26 7.05
CA ARG A 12 -45.81 17.05 6.91
C ARG A 12 -45.23 16.16 8.01
N LYS A 13 -45.76 16.22 9.24
CA LYS A 13 -45.38 15.32 10.34
C LYS A 13 -45.89 13.90 10.10
N GLN A 14 -47.09 13.75 9.53
CA GLN A 14 -47.65 12.44 9.17
C GLN A 14 -46.85 11.79 8.03
N LEU A 15 -46.53 12.54 6.97
CA LEU A 15 -45.71 12.06 5.85
C LEU A 15 -44.29 11.67 6.29
N ARG A 16 -43.67 12.43 7.21
CA ARG A 16 -42.39 12.04 7.82
C ARG A 16 -42.51 10.78 8.68
N LYS A 17 -43.61 10.59 9.42
CA LYS A 17 -43.84 9.36 10.20
C LYS A 17 -44.11 8.16 9.30
N ASP A 18 -44.74 8.33 8.14
CA ASP A 18 -44.97 7.24 7.18
C ASP A 18 -43.70 6.88 6.39
N ILE A 19 -42.85 7.86 6.09
CA ILE A 19 -41.50 7.62 5.54
C ILE A 19 -40.59 6.93 6.58
N LEU A 20 -40.75 7.27 7.87
CA LEU A 20 -39.98 6.64 8.95
C LEU A 20 -40.53 5.25 9.34
N LYS A 21 -41.85 5.02 9.19
CA LYS A 21 -42.49 3.71 9.39
C LYS A 21 -42.25 2.74 8.23
N LYS A 22 -41.90 3.20 7.02
CA LYS A 22 -41.42 2.36 5.91
C LYS A 22 -39.92 2.00 5.98
N LYS A 23 -39.22 2.33 7.07
CA LYS A 23 -37.85 1.89 7.34
C LYS A 23 -37.75 1.17 8.70
N THR A 24 -38.54 0.13 8.87
CA THR A 24 -38.34 -0.84 9.96
C THR A 24 -37.14 -1.74 9.68
N ARG A 25 -36.21 -1.77 10.64
CA ARG A 25 -34.91 -2.49 10.69
C ARG A 25 -34.94 -4.00 10.42
N LYS A 26 -36.08 -4.63 10.12
CA LYS A 26 -36.19 -6.07 9.83
C LYS A 26 -36.16 -6.42 8.34
N ASP A 27 -36.51 -5.48 7.45
CA ASP A 27 -36.53 -5.76 5.99
C ASP A 27 -35.21 -5.44 5.27
N LEU A 28 -34.27 -4.77 5.96
CA LEU A 28 -32.92 -4.53 5.45
C LEU A 28 -31.98 -5.73 5.60
N TYR A 29 -32.43 -6.81 6.26
CA TYR A 29 -31.63 -8.01 6.55
C TYR A 29 -32.02 -9.25 5.74
N GLN A 30 -33.02 -9.17 4.85
CA GLN A 30 -33.48 -10.35 4.07
C GLN A 30 -33.38 -10.22 2.54
N SER A 31 -32.92 -9.09 1.97
CA SER A 31 -32.82 -8.93 0.50
C SER A 31 -31.43 -9.14 -0.10
N THR A 32 -30.43 -9.53 0.69
CA THR A 32 -29.17 -10.03 0.13
C THR A 32 -29.16 -11.55 0.21
N ARG A 33 -29.72 -12.20 -0.81
CA ARG A 33 -29.25 -13.52 -1.24
C ARG A 33 -27.80 -13.35 -1.70
N PHE A 34 -26.90 -13.22 -0.74
CA PHE A 34 -25.48 -13.48 -0.91
C PHE A 34 -25.36 -14.97 -1.23
N ASP A 35 -24.85 -15.29 -2.41
CA ASP A 35 -24.46 -16.65 -2.77
C ASP A 35 -23.64 -17.26 -1.62
N ALA A 36 -24.11 -18.42 -1.15
CA ALA A 36 -23.54 -19.16 -0.03
C ALA A 36 -22.07 -19.59 -0.26
N ALA A 37 -21.51 -19.38 -1.47
CA ALA A 37 -20.11 -19.61 -1.81
C ALA A 37 -19.12 -18.60 -1.19
N CYS A 38 -19.60 -17.48 -0.61
CA CYS A 38 -18.75 -16.48 0.06
C CYS A 38 -18.58 -16.73 1.58
N ARG A 39 -18.99 -17.89 2.10
CA ARG A 39 -18.85 -18.25 3.53
C ARG A 39 -17.54 -18.96 3.88
N VAL A 40 -16.48 -18.77 3.09
CA VAL A 40 -15.14 -19.23 3.50
C VAL A 40 -14.43 -18.07 4.18
N PRO A 41 -14.15 -18.14 5.50
CA PRO A 41 -13.44 -17.08 6.18
C PRO A 41 -12.02 -16.87 5.62
N TYR A 42 -11.52 -15.64 5.62
CA TYR A 42 -10.21 -15.28 5.05
C TYR A 42 -9.01 -16.07 5.62
N TRP A 43 -9.17 -16.69 6.80
CA TRP A 43 -8.18 -17.52 7.48
C TRP A 43 -8.16 -19.00 7.02
N ASP A 44 -9.11 -19.46 6.21
CA ASP A 44 -9.10 -20.84 5.71
C ASP A 44 -8.15 -21.00 4.50
N ILE A 45 -6.90 -21.30 4.83
CA ILE A 45 -5.76 -21.40 3.91
C ILE A 45 -5.76 -22.75 3.14
N LYS A 46 -6.51 -23.78 3.59
CA LYS A 46 -6.46 -25.12 2.96
C LYS A 46 -7.07 -25.13 1.56
N GLU A 47 -8.15 -24.38 1.31
CA GLU A 47 -8.67 -24.19 -0.05
C GLU A 47 -7.83 -23.21 -0.88
N ARG A 48 -7.22 -22.20 -0.23
CA ARG A 48 -6.42 -21.18 -0.90
C ARG A 48 -5.10 -21.72 -1.44
N ASN A 49 -4.47 -22.66 -0.74
CA ASN A 49 -3.23 -23.31 -1.20
C ASN A 49 -3.45 -24.29 -2.36
N LYS A 50 -4.69 -24.73 -2.63
CA LYS A 50 -5.03 -25.39 -3.90
C LYS A 50 -5.09 -24.40 -5.08
N ALA A 51 -5.39 -23.11 -4.82
CA ALA A 51 -5.54 -22.07 -5.84
C ALA A 51 -4.31 -21.15 -6.00
N VAL A 52 -3.39 -21.15 -5.02
CA VAL A 52 -2.17 -20.32 -5.00
C VAL A 52 -0.93 -21.22 -4.97
N THR A 53 -0.88 -22.20 -5.88
CA THR A 53 0.39 -22.49 -6.54
C THR A 53 0.77 -21.27 -7.38
N LEU A 54 2.03 -20.83 -7.29
CA LEU A 54 2.71 -19.83 -8.13
C LEU A 54 2.12 -19.70 -9.56
N PRO A 55 2.14 -18.50 -10.18
CA PRO A 55 1.49 -18.30 -11.47
C PRO A 55 2.01 -19.33 -12.46
N ALA A 56 1.08 -20.12 -12.98
CA ALA A 56 1.22 -21.14 -14.01
C ALA A 56 2.25 -20.81 -15.11
N SER A 57 3.53 -21.02 -14.84
CA SER A 57 4.62 -20.86 -15.83
C SER A 57 4.94 -22.17 -16.55
N ALA A 58 4.38 -23.28 -16.08
CA ALA A 58 4.33 -24.56 -16.78
C ALA A 58 2.97 -24.81 -17.46
N SER A 59 1.85 -24.50 -16.79
CA SER A 59 0.49 -24.81 -17.30
C SER A 59 0.00 -23.88 -18.43
N LYS A 60 0.33 -22.57 -18.41
CA LYS A 60 0.08 -21.71 -19.60
C LYS A 60 1.07 -22.00 -20.75
N ARG A 61 2.26 -22.49 -20.42
CA ARG A 61 3.31 -22.87 -21.36
C ARG A 61 2.98 -24.18 -22.08
N SER A 62 2.45 -25.16 -21.35
CA SER A 62 1.84 -26.35 -21.94
C SER A 62 0.65 -25.95 -22.79
N ALA A 63 -0.25 -25.09 -22.30
CA ALA A 63 -1.41 -24.65 -23.09
C ALA A 63 -1.04 -23.94 -24.41
N LEU A 64 -0.06 -23.04 -24.43
CA LEU A 64 0.37 -22.37 -25.68
C LEU A 64 1.07 -23.33 -26.65
N ILE A 65 1.97 -24.18 -26.15
CA ILE A 65 2.66 -25.21 -26.94
C ILE A 65 1.65 -26.26 -27.46
N GLU A 66 0.64 -26.57 -26.67
CA GLU A 66 -0.42 -27.51 -27.00
C GLU A 66 -1.40 -26.90 -28.02
N ARG A 67 -1.70 -25.60 -27.92
CA ARG A 67 -2.47 -24.86 -28.94
C ARG A 67 -1.73 -24.80 -30.27
N PHE A 68 -0.42 -24.56 -30.24
CA PHE A 68 0.43 -24.59 -31.43
C PHE A 68 0.56 -26.01 -32.02
N ARG A 69 0.69 -27.04 -31.18
CA ARG A 69 0.64 -28.44 -31.62
C ARG A 69 -0.69 -28.81 -32.26
N ARG A 70 -1.81 -28.40 -31.66
CA ARG A 70 -3.16 -28.64 -32.24
C ARG A 70 -3.31 -27.96 -33.59
N PHE A 71 -2.82 -26.72 -33.73
CA PHE A 71 -2.81 -25.99 -35.00
C PHE A 71 -1.95 -26.68 -36.08
N LEU A 72 -0.79 -27.23 -35.72
CA LEU A 72 0.04 -27.98 -36.66
C LEU A 72 -0.49 -29.38 -36.95
N SER A 73 -1.25 -29.97 -36.03
CA SER A 73 -1.87 -31.30 -36.20
C SER A 73 -3.18 -31.24 -36.98
N SER A 74 -3.74 -30.05 -37.18
CA SER A 74 -4.89 -29.82 -38.06
C SER A 74 -4.50 -29.69 -39.54
N ASP A 75 -3.20 -29.73 -39.86
CA ASP A 75 -2.69 -29.67 -41.23
C ASP A 75 -2.41 -31.10 -41.73
N PRO A 76 -3.22 -31.65 -42.67
CA PRO A 76 -3.19 -33.07 -43.04
C PRO A 76 -1.93 -33.49 -43.81
N ASP A 77 -1.20 -32.54 -44.40
CA ASP A 77 -0.06 -32.82 -45.28
C ASP A 77 1.30 -32.80 -44.57
N LEU A 78 1.34 -32.55 -43.25
CA LEU A 78 2.60 -32.37 -42.52
C LEU A 78 3.15 -33.70 -41.97
N PRO A 79 4.34 -34.16 -42.42
CA PRO A 79 4.96 -35.39 -41.91
C PRO A 79 5.27 -35.29 -40.40
N LYS A 80 5.04 -36.37 -39.65
CA LYS A 80 5.24 -36.39 -38.18
C LYS A 80 6.66 -36.01 -37.74
N ASP A 81 7.67 -36.32 -38.54
CA ASP A 81 9.08 -35.98 -38.26
C ASP A 81 9.37 -34.48 -38.42
N GLU A 82 8.77 -33.83 -39.42
CA GLU A 82 8.81 -32.37 -39.63
C GLU A 82 8.16 -31.65 -38.44
N LEU A 83 7.00 -32.13 -37.99
CA LEU A 83 6.24 -31.56 -36.88
C LEU A 83 7.04 -31.60 -35.56
N SER A 84 7.79 -32.67 -35.33
CA SER A 84 8.70 -32.81 -34.17
C SER A 84 9.87 -31.82 -34.25
N LYS A 85 10.48 -31.64 -35.42
CA LYS A 85 11.56 -30.65 -35.65
C LYS A 85 11.06 -29.22 -35.46
N ILE A 86 9.88 -28.88 -36.00
CA ILE A 86 9.24 -27.56 -35.86
C ILE A 86 8.94 -27.26 -34.39
N CYS A 87 8.34 -28.21 -33.66
CA CYS A 87 8.08 -28.05 -32.22
C CYS A 87 9.37 -27.85 -31.41
N ARG A 88 10.45 -28.56 -31.76
CA ARG A 88 11.76 -28.42 -31.12
C ARG A 88 12.38 -27.04 -31.40
N ASN A 89 12.28 -26.54 -32.63
CA ASN A 89 12.77 -25.23 -33.01
C ASN A 89 11.96 -24.10 -32.38
N TYR A 90 10.63 -24.20 -32.35
CA TYR A 90 9.76 -23.25 -31.65
C TYR A 90 10.10 -23.15 -30.17
N ARG A 91 10.31 -24.30 -29.49
CA ARG A 91 10.80 -24.32 -28.10
C ARG A 91 12.13 -23.61 -27.93
N LYS A 92 13.11 -23.83 -28.82
CA LYS A 92 14.41 -23.16 -28.79
C LYS A 92 14.26 -21.64 -28.96
N LEU A 93 13.40 -21.19 -29.87
CA LEU A 93 13.16 -19.77 -30.16
C LEU A 93 12.51 -19.05 -28.97
N VAL A 94 11.51 -19.66 -28.34
CA VAL A 94 10.88 -19.15 -27.10
C VAL A 94 11.88 -19.06 -25.95
N VAL A 95 12.77 -20.05 -25.81
CA VAL A 95 13.81 -20.03 -24.77
C VAL A 95 14.86 -18.95 -25.06
N ARG A 96 15.22 -18.73 -26.32
CA ARG A 96 16.17 -17.70 -26.75
C ARG A 96 15.63 -16.28 -26.51
N GLN A 97 14.41 -15.99 -26.96
CA GLN A 97 13.76 -14.70 -26.68
C GLN A 97 13.67 -14.40 -25.18
N ARG A 98 13.46 -15.42 -24.35
CA ARG A 98 13.46 -15.24 -22.89
C ARG A 98 14.85 -14.93 -22.34
N LYS A 99 15.91 -15.57 -22.85
CA LYS A 99 17.29 -15.23 -22.47
C LYS A 99 17.62 -13.80 -22.86
N ASP A 100 17.18 -13.36 -24.03
CA ASP A 100 17.40 -12.00 -24.52
C ASP A 100 16.58 -10.99 -23.69
N TYR A 101 15.32 -11.27 -23.37
CA TYR A 101 14.50 -10.48 -22.45
C TYR A 101 15.10 -10.39 -21.04
N LEU A 102 15.58 -11.52 -20.50
CA LEU A 102 16.27 -11.55 -19.20
C LEU A 102 17.57 -10.76 -19.25
N LYS A 103 18.35 -10.86 -20.34
CA LYS A 103 19.55 -10.04 -20.55
C LYS A 103 19.22 -8.55 -20.63
N ILE A 104 18.17 -8.16 -21.35
CA ILE A 104 17.71 -6.77 -21.45
C ILE A 104 17.25 -6.26 -20.08
N ASN A 105 16.50 -7.04 -19.31
CA ASN A 105 16.10 -6.68 -17.94
C ASN A 105 17.30 -6.59 -16.98
N VAL A 106 18.32 -7.45 -17.14
CA VAL A 106 19.55 -7.41 -16.34
C VAL A 106 20.44 -6.21 -16.72
N LEU A 107 20.42 -5.78 -17.99
CA LEU A 107 21.14 -4.59 -18.45
C LEU A 107 20.45 -3.28 -18.03
N LEU A 108 19.13 -3.30 -17.87
CA LEU A 108 18.32 -2.18 -17.37
C LEU A 108 18.12 -2.26 -15.86
N ASN A 109 19.15 -2.60 -15.09
CA ASN A 109 19.12 -2.75 -13.64
C ASN A 109 19.01 -1.40 -12.89
N ILE A 110 18.17 -0.49 -13.39
CA ILE A 110 17.54 0.52 -12.56
C ILE A 110 16.43 -0.26 -11.86
N PRO A 111 16.49 -0.53 -10.54
CA PRO A 111 15.38 -1.15 -9.84
C PRO A 111 14.15 -0.29 -10.12
N SER A 112 13.25 -0.78 -10.96
CA SER A 112 12.06 -0.02 -11.29
C SER A 112 11.34 0.23 -9.97
N GLN A 113 10.74 1.41 -9.79
CA GLN A 113 9.93 1.66 -8.59
C GLN A 113 8.87 0.57 -8.34
N ALA A 114 8.51 -0.20 -9.38
CA ALA A 114 7.58 -1.32 -9.28
C ALA A 114 8.17 -2.55 -8.56
N GLU A 115 9.48 -2.79 -8.64
CA GLU A 115 10.16 -3.92 -8.00
C GLU A 115 10.74 -3.57 -6.62
N SER A 116 11.24 -2.34 -6.46
CA SER A 116 11.67 -1.80 -5.17
C SER A 116 10.46 -1.51 -4.28
N GLY A 117 10.01 -2.49 -3.51
CA GLY A 117 8.78 -2.33 -2.71
C GLY A 117 8.04 -3.61 -2.40
N ILE A 118 8.37 -4.74 -3.03
CA ILE A 118 7.61 -5.98 -2.90
C ILE A 118 8.18 -6.83 -1.76
N LEU A 119 7.32 -7.22 -0.82
CA LEU A 119 7.64 -8.17 0.23
C LEU A 119 7.77 -9.58 -0.33
N SER A 120 8.86 -10.24 0.03
CA SER A 120 9.18 -11.62 -0.36
C SER A 120 8.27 -12.65 0.31
N THR A 121 7.63 -12.28 1.43
CA THR A 121 6.79 -13.15 2.24
C THR A 121 5.48 -13.53 1.54
N ALA A 122 4.94 -14.70 1.91
CA ALA A 122 3.67 -15.18 1.40
C ALA A 122 2.49 -14.29 1.85
N LEU A 123 2.52 -13.89 3.12
CA LEU A 123 1.53 -13.02 3.76
C LEU A 123 2.02 -11.57 3.86
N PRO A 124 1.11 -10.59 3.77
CA PRO A 124 1.46 -9.19 3.93
C PRO A 124 1.84 -8.81 5.37
N TYR A 125 1.43 -9.63 6.36
CA TYR A 125 1.79 -9.50 7.78
C TYR A 125 1.59 -10.84 8.51
N LYS A 126 2.25 -10.99 9.67
CA LYS A 126 2.09 -12.13 10.58
C LYS A 126 0.91 -11.87 11.52
N HIS A 127 0.15 -12.91 11.89
CA HIS A 127 -1.01 -12.78 12.79
C HIS A 127 -0.62 -12.90 14.28
N GLU A 128 0.69 -12.88 14.56
CA GLU A 128 1.24 -13.05 15.89
C GLU A 128 1.34 -11.70 16.60
N TYR A 129 1.11 -11.72 17.91
CA TYR A 129 1.35 -10.56 18.75
C TYR A 129 2.84 -10.29 18.86
N ILE A 130 3.21 -9.01 18.90
CA ILE A 130 4.61 -8.58 18.96
C ILE A 130 4.92 -8.18 20.40
N ASN A 131 5.92 -8.83 20.99
CA ASN A 131 6.43 -8.46 22.31
C ASN A 131 7.50 -7.38 22.17
N CYS A 132 7.27 -6.21 22.78
CA CYS A 132 8.19 -5.08 22.71
C CYS A 132 9.12 -5.09 23.92
N SER A 133 10.41 -5.34 23.68
CA SER A 133 11.42 -5.40 24.75
C SER A 133 11.70 -4.06 25.42
N PHE A 134 11.28 -2.94 24.83
CA PHE A 134 11.58 -1.60 25.36
C PHE A 134 10.48 -1.06 26.29
N THR A 135 9.22 -1.34 26.01
CA THR A 135 8.08 -0.90 26.82
C THR A 135 7.36 -2.03 27.58
N ASP A 136 7.79 -3.28 27.40
CA ASP A 136 7.12 -4.51 27.88
C ASP A 136 5.64 -4.61 27.45
N ARG A 137 5.30 -3.95 26.33
CA ARG A 137 3.96 -3.97 25.74
C ARG A 137 3.82 -5.10 24.74
N ILE A 138 2.62 -5.68 24.72
CA ILE A 138 2.21 -6.63 23.69
C ILE A 138 1.39 -5.88 22.66
N LEU A 139 1.89 -5.80 21.42
CA LEU A 139 1.21 -5.13 20.31
C LEU A 139 0.38 -6.11 19.50
N ALA A 140 -0.77 -5.64 19.04
CA ALA A 140 -1.56 -6.33 18.03
C ALA A 140 -0.77 -6.48 16.71
N PRO A 141 -1.02 -7.52 15.90
CA PRO A 141 -0.31 -7.75 14.64
C PRO A 141 -0.51 -6.64 13.59
N VAL A 142 -1.63 -5.92 13.69
CA VAL A 142 -2.02 -4.87 12.74
C VAL A 142 -2.43 -3.63 13.53
N ILE A 143 -1.91 -2.46 13.14
CA ILE A 143 -2.28 -1.18 13.74
C ILE A 143 -3.69 -0.79 13.30
N TYR A 144 -3.92 -0.81 11.97
CA TYR A 144 -5.16 -0.37 11.36
C TYR A 144 -5.28 -0.93 9.92
N GLN A 145 -6.50 -1.17 9.45
CA GLN A 145 -6.78 -1.56 8.07
C GLN A 145 -7.81 -0.61 7.48
N ASP A 146 -7.45 -0.01 6.36
CA ASP A 146 -8.30 0.95 5.66
C ASP A 146 -8.80 0.38 4.33
N PHE A 147 -10.13 0.29 4.18
CA PHE A 147 -10.79 -0.17 2.94
C PHE A 147 -11.35 0.98 2.10
N GLU A 148 -11.32 2.20 2.64
CA GLU A 148 -11.97 3.39 2.07
C GLU A 148 -10.97 4.26 1.30
N ILE A 149 -9.70 4.27 1.72
CA ILE A 149 -8.65 5.05 1.05
C ILE A 149 -8.52 4.62 -0.41
N GLU A 150 -8.67 5.61 -1.30
CA GLU A 150 -8.47 5.46 -2.74
C GLU A 150 -7.32 6.39 -3.21
N PRO A 151 -6.08 5.88 -3.26
CA PRO A 151 -4.92 6.63 -3.69
C PRO A 151 -4.99 6.99 -5.18
N PRO A 152 -4.30 8.06 -5.62
CA PRO A 152 -4.31 8.51 -7.01
C PRO A 152 -3.98 7.39 -8.02
N LEU A 153 -3.03 6.51 -7.68
CA LEU A 153 -2.70 5.36 -8.53
C LEU A 153 -3.89 4.42 -8.73
N LEU A 154 -4.65 4.09 -7.68
CA LEU A 154 -5.79 3.19 -7.79
C LEU A 154 -6.95 3.83 -8.57
N LYS A 155 -7.17 5.13 -8.39
CA LYS A 155 -8.14 5.92 -9.18
C LYS A 155 -7.80 5.88 -10.67
N LEU A 156 -6.54 6.15 -11.02
CA LEU A 156 -6.07 6.06 -12.40
C LEU A 156 -6.28 4.65 -12.99
N HIS A 157 -5.98 3.60 -12.22
CA HIS A 157 -6.23 2.23 -12.68
C HIS A 157 -7.72 1.92 -12.88
N ALA A 158 -8.60 2.49 -12.05
CA ALA A 158 -10.05 2.36 -12.22
C ALA A 158 -10.52 3.07 -13.50
N GLU A 159 -10.08 4.32 -13.72
CA GLU A 159 -10.38 5.10 -14.92
C GLU A 159 -9.91 4.40 -16.20
N LEU A 160 -8.68 3.86 -16.20
CA LEU A 160 -8.15 3.11 -17.35
C LEU A 160 -9.01 1.89 -17.68
N ARG A 161 -9.52 1.17 -16.67
CA ARG A 161 -10.42 0.02 -16.90
C ARG A 161 -11.74 0.45 -17.52
N ILE A 162 -12.30 1.58 -17.08
CA ILE A 162 -13.54 2.12 -17.64
C ILE A 162 -13.32 2.45 -19.12
N LYS A 163 -12.27 3.21 -19.44
CA LYS A 163 -11.95 3.58 -20.84
C LYS A 163 -11.68 2.36 -21.73
N VAL A 164 -11.00 1.34 -21.22
CA VAL A 164 -10.76 0.09 -21.97
C VAL A 164 -12.08 -0.64 -22.24
N LYS A 165 -13.00 -0.68 -21.26
CA LYS A 165 -14.32 -1.30 -21.43
C LYS A 165 -15.20 -0.54 -22.41
N GLU A 166 -15.16 0.79 -22.39
CA GLU A 166 -15.86 1.64 -23.36
C GLU A 166 -15.33 1.41 -24.79
N LYS A 167 -14.01 1.34 -24.96
CA LYS A 167 -13.38 1.12 -26.28
C LYS A 167 -13.56 -0.32 -26.78
N PHE A 168 -13.62 -1.30 -25.88
CA PHE A 168 -13.74 -2.72 -26.21
C PHE A 168 -14.85 -3.37 -25.36
N PRO A 169 -16.14 -3.19 -25.72
CA PRO A 169 -17.27 -3.69 -24.92
C PRO A 169 -17.29 -5.22 -24.74
N ASN A 170 -16.79 -5.95 -25.74
CA ASN A 170 -16.74 -7.41 -25.75
C ASN A 170 -15.53 -7.98 -24.99
N LEU A 171 -14.63 -7.14 -24.47
CA LEU A 171 -13.47 -7.58 -23.72
C LEU A 171 -13.84 -7.87 -22.27
N GLU A 172 -13.80 -9.15 -21.89
CA GLU A 172 -13.98 -9.55 -20.50
C GLU A 172 -12.77 -9.14 -19.66
N LEU A 173 -12.95 -8.12 -18.81
CA LEU A 173 -11.93 -7.70 -17.86
C LEU A 173 -12.03 -8.52 -16.56
N PRO A 174 -10.89 -8.94 -15.97
CA PRO A 174 -10.90 -9.66 -14.71
C PRO A 174 -11.46 -8.77 -13.58
N LYS A 175 -12.38 -9.33 -12.79
CA LYS A 175 -12.99 -8.65 -11.63
C LYS A 175 -11.90 -8.20 -10.65
N VAL A 176 -11.93 -6.92 -10.29
CA VAL A 176 -10.98 -6.35 -9.31
C VAL A 176 -11.50 -6.63 -7.92
N LYS A 177 -10.72 -7.36 -7.13
CA LYS A 177 -10.96 -7.46 -5.70
C LYS A 177 -10.45 -6.17 -5.04
N LYS A 178 -11.28 -5.55 -4.19
CA LYS A 178 -10.82 -4.48 -3.31
C LYS A 178 -9.90 -5.08 -2.24
N TYR A 179 -8.80 -4.40 -1.96
CA TYR A 179 -7.82 -4.78 -0.94
C TYR A 179 -7.61 -3.61 0.00
N PRO A 180 -7.44 -3.85 1.31
CA PRO A 180 -7.18 -2.77 2.25
C PRO A 180 -5.73 -2.26 2.13
N VAL A 181 -5.54 -1.03 2.58
CA VAL A 181 -4.25 -0.50 2.99
C VAL A 181 -4.02 -0.90 4.44
N ASN A 182 -2.98 -1.68 4.70
CA ASN A 182 -2.64 -2.15 6.05
C ASN A 182 -1.57 -1.25 6.66
N TYR A 183 -1.78 -0.84 7.90
CA TYR A 183 -0.79 -0.18 8.74
C TYR A 183 -0.27 -1.21 9.74
N LEU A 184 1.02 -1.46 9.72
CA LEU A 184 1.70 -2.56 10.41
C LEU A 184 2.87 -2.02 11.21
N TYR A 185 3.29 -2.77 12.22
CA TYR A 185 4.59 -2.55 12.84
C TYR A 185 5.71 -3.11 11.96
N VAL A 186 6.93 -2.62 12.15
CA VAL A 186 8.10 -3.09 11.42
C VAL A 186 8.41 -4.55 11.75
N ASP A 187 8.93 -5.27 10.75
CA ASP A 187 9.32 -6.67 10.84
C ASP A 187 10.61 -6.83 10.03
N LYS A 188 11.36 -7.90 10.30
CA LYS A 188 12.63 -8.22 9.61
C LYS A 188 12.44 -8.28 8.10
N ASP A 189 11.30 -8.81 7.66
CA ASP A 189 10.93 -8.94 6.25
C ASP A 189 10.72 -7.59 5.56
N HIS A 190 10.41 -6.53 6.32
CA HIS A 190 10.22 -5.17 5.80
C HIS A 190 11.56 -4.46 5.54
N ILE A 191 12.61 -4.75 6.31
CA ILE A 191 13.87 -3.98 6.31
C ILE A 191 14.53 -3.90 4.92
N PRO A 192 14.73 -4.99 4.17
CA PRO A 192 15.40 -4.90 2.85
C PRO A 192 14.63 -4.00 1.88
N VAL A 193 13.29 -4.09 1.93
CA VAL A 193 12.40 -3.32 1.06
C VAL A 193 12.39 -1.84 1.46
N ILE A 194 12.37 -1.55 2.76
CA ILE A 194 12.40 -0.20 3.30
C ILE A 194 13.73 0.48 3.01
N ASN A 195 14.87 -0.21 3.22
CA ASN A 195 16.19 0.31 2.89
C ASN A 195 16.31 0.60 1.38
N ALA A 196 15.78 -0.27 0.51
CA ALA A 196 15.74 0.00 -0.93
C ALA A 196 14.87 1.22 -1.29
N LEU A 197 13.72 1.40 -0.64
CA LEU A 197 12.88 2.58 -0.82
C LEU A 197 13.54 3.85 -0.26
N ALA A 198 14.25 3.74 0.86
CA ALA A 198 14.96 4.85 1.48
C ALA A 198 16.09 5.33 0.57
N LYS A 199 16.91 4.40 0.05
CA LYS A 199 17.95 4.69 -0.94
C LYS A 199 17.41 5.42 -2.18
N LEU A 200 16.22 5.05 -2.63
CA LEU A 200 15.60 5.64 -3.83
C LEU A 200 15.05 7.05 -3.60
N HIS A 201 14.59 7.36 -2.38
CA HIS A 201 13.85 8.60 -2.09
C HIS A 201 14.58 9.59 -1.19
N PHE A 202 15.66 9.16 -0.54
CA PHE A 202 16.53 9.97 0.31
C PHE A 202 17.96 9.89 -0.26
N TRP A 203 18.90 9.27 0.46
CA TRP A 203 20.29 9.06 0.05
C TRP A 203 20.71 7.61 0.28
N ASP A 204 21.86 7.23 -0.29
CA ASP A 204 22.39 5.87 -0.17
C ASP A 204 22.92 5.57 1.24
N GLY A 205 23.00 4.28 1.60
CA GLY A 205 23.56 3.85 2.89
C GLY A 205 22.63 3.98 4.09
N ILE A 206 21.35 4.29 3.90
CA ILE A 206 20.36 4.27 4.99
C ILE A 206 20.06 2.82 5.40
N ASP A 207 20.31 2.51 6.67
CA ASP A 207 19.88 1.26 7.30
C ASP A 207 18.85 1.52 8.40
N THR A 208 17.65 0.96 8.23
CA THR A 208 16.55 1.09 9.19
C THR A 208 16.44 -0.10 10.14
N SER A 209 17.41 -1.00 10.17
CA SER A 209 17.41 -2.20 11.04
C SER A 209 17.22 -1.87 12.53
N ILE A 210 17.68 -0.70 12.97
CA ILE A 210 17.52 -0.19 14.35
C ILE A 210 16.05 -0.14 14.76
N ALA A 211 15.12 0.12 13.83
CA ALA A 211 13.69 0.17 14.11
C ALA A 211 13.12 -1.16 14.65
N LEU A 212 13.78 -2.30 14.39
CA LEU A 212 13.38 -3.60 14.93
C LEU A 212 13.52 -3.69 16.46
N LYS A 213 14.34 -2.83 17.08
CA LYS A 213 14.46 -2.77 18.54
C LYS A 213 13.24 -2.12 19.20
N TYR A 214 12.53 -1.26 18.45
CA TYR A 214 11.43 -0.44 18.94
C TYR A 214 10.22 -0.52 18.00
N PRO A 215 9.64 -1.71 17.78
CA PRO A 215 8.54 -1.88 16.85
C PRO A 215 7.32 -1.01 17.21
N GLU A 216 7.10 -0.68 18.48
CA GLU A 216 6.01 0.20 18.93
C GLU A 216 6.08 1.64 18.40
N PHE A 217 7.28 2.08 18.00
CA PHE A 217 7.56 3.41 17.46
C PHE A 217 7.75 3.38 15.93
N SER A 218 7.18 2.36 15.29
CA SER A 218 7.27 2.15 13.85
C SER A 218 5.88 2.10 13.22
N CYS A 219 5.80 2.51 11.95
CA CYS A 219 4.61 2.32 11.14
C CYS A 219 5.03 2.02 9.70
N VAL A 220 4.68 0.84 9.22
CA VAL A 220 4.89 0.38 7.84
C VAL A 220 3.53 0.23 7.17
N VAL A 221 3.37 0.82 6.00
CA VAL A 221 2.10 0.80 5.27
C VAL A 221 2.24 -0.07 4.04
N THR A 222 1.37 -1.07 3.93
CA THR A 222 1.37 -2.02 2.81
C THR A 222 0.04 -2.04 2.08
N TYR A 223 0.11 -2.16 0.75
CA TYR A 223 -1.02 -2.51 -0.09
C TYR A 223 -0.72 -3.85 -0.75
N ARG A 224 -1.44 -4.89 -0.33
CA ARG A 224 -1.10 -6.29 -0.65
C ARG A 224 0.36 -6.56 -0.22
N LYS A 225 1.25 -6.91 -1.13
CA LYS A 225 2.67 -7.16 -0.86
C LYS A 225 3.56 -5.95 -1.08
N ILE A 226 2.99 -4.79 -1.42
CA ILE A 226 3.78 -3.61 -1.79
C ILE A 226 3.85 -2.69 -0.57
N VAL A 227 5.06 -2.38 -0.12
CA VAL A 227 5.30 -1.29 0.84
C VAL A 227 5.06 0.03 0.12
N ILE A 228 4.10 0.80 0.61
CA ILE A 228 3.67 2.08 0.01
C ILE A 228 4.07 3.28 0.87
N GLY A 229 4.42 3.05 2.12
CA GLY A 229 4.97 4.07 3.01
C GLY A 229 5.55 3.45 4.27
N PHE A 230 6.37 4.22 4.97
CA PHE A 230 6.91 3.85 6.26
C PHE A 230 7.33 5.09 7.05
N SER A 231 7.41 4.97 8.36
CA SER A 231 8.06 5.95 9.22
C SER A 231 8.47 5.33 10.55
N PHE A 232 9.53 5.89 11.13
CA PHE A 232 10.10 5.43 12.41
C PHE A 232 10.38 6.60 13.34
N ILE A 233 10.14 6.40 14.63
CA ILE A 233 10.67 7.23 15.70
C ILE A 233 11.78 6.47 16.41
N ALA A 234 12.92 7.12 16.62
CA ALA A 234 13.93 6.66 17.55
C ALA A 234 13.79 7.44 18.88
N PRO A 235 13.86 6.76 20.04
CA PRO A 235 14.04 7.45 21.30
C PRO A 235 15.38 8.20 21.28
N GLY A 236 15.38 9.46 21.71
CA GLY A 236 16.56 10.32 21.74
C GLY A 236 17.51 9.98 22.89
N ASN A 237 18.66 10.67 22.92
CA ASN A 237 19.67 10.53 23.97
C ASN A 237 19.27 11.25 25.28
N HIS A 238 18.38 12.24 25.20
CA HIS A 238 17.86 12.97 26.35
C HIS A 238 16.56 12.35 26.85
N LEU A 239 16.31 12.45 28.16
CA LEU A 239 15.08 11.99 28.77
C LEU A 239 13.88 12.72 28.12
N ASN A 240 12.92 11.96 27.61
CA ASN A 240 11.66 12.42 27.01
C ASN A 240 11.74 13.12 25.64
N GLU A 241 12.79 12.89 24.86
CA GLU A 241 12.83 13.34 23.46
C GLU A 241 12.74 12.15 22.49
N ALA A 242 11.99 12.34 21.41
CA ALA A 242 11.85 11.38 20.33
C ALA A 242 12.19 12.07 19.00
N TYR A 243 12.83 11.34 18.09
CA TYR A 243 13.23 11.87 16.78
C TYR A 243 12.60 11.04 15.65
N ILE A 244 11.85 11.69 14.76
CA ILE A 244 11.34 11.06 13.54
C ILE A 244 12.48 10.99 12.52
N ASN A 245 12.97 9.78 12.26
CA ASN A 245 14.12 9.57 11.37
C ASN A 245 13.75 9.81 9.90
N TYR A 246 12.70 9.10 9.45
CA TYR A 246 12.28 9.07 8.06
C TYR A 246 10.77 8.97 8.03
N LEU A 247 10.13 9.72 7.13
CA LEU A 247 8.72 9.57 6.79
C LEU A 247 8.59 9.56 5.28
N LEU A 248 8.18 8.41 4.73
CA LEU A 248 8.00 8.24 3.29
C LEU A 248 6.59 7.73 3.00
N VAL A 249 5.95 8.38 2.03
CA VAL A 249 4.84 7.79 1.27
C VAL A 249 5.21 7.88 -0.20
N ARG A 250 5.04 6.77 -0.93
CA ARG A 250 5.38 6.70 -2.36
C ARG A 250 4.61 7.78 -3.14
N PRO A 251 5.22 8.48 -4.11
CA PRO A 251 4.61 9.62 -4.79
C PRO A 251 3.18 9.39 -5.32
N LYS A 252 2.92 8.26 -5.98
CA LYS A 252 1.59 7.93 -6.53
C LYS A 252 0.56 7.46 -5.49
N TRP A 253 0.98 7.38 -4.23
CA TRP A 253 0.17 7.01 -3.06
C TRP A 253 -0.02 8.18 -2.08
N ARG A 254 0.47 9.39 -2.41
CA ARG A 254 0.30 10.60 -1.59
C ARG A 254 -1.11 11.20 -1.72
N ASN A 255 -1.40 12.23 -0.93
CA ASN A 255 -2.64 13.04 -0.99
C ASN A 255 -3.95 12.26 -0.75
N CYS A 256 -3.89 11.17 0.01
CA CYS A 256 -5.07 10.38 0.40
C CYS A 256 -5.11 10.05 1.90
N GLY A 257 -4.36 10.79 2.73
CA GLY A 257 -4.39 10.64 4.19
C GLY A 257 -3.39 9.64 4.78
N ILE A 258 -2.66 8.87 3.97
CA ILE A 258 -1.70 7.86 4.47
C ILE A 258 -0.63 8.49 5.39
N GLY A 259 0.04 9.56 4.95
CA GLY A 259 1.06 10.23 5.76
C GLY A 259 0.50 10.82 7.05
N LYS A 260 -0.76 11.31 7.01
CA LYS A 260 -1.48 11.79 8.20
C LYS A 260 -1.69 10.64 9.19
N MET A 261 -2.12 9.47 8.72
CA MET A 261 -2.37 8.33 9.59
C MET A 261 -1.09 7.77 10.20
N ILE A 262 0.00 7.69 9.42
CA ILE A 262 1.33 7.32 9.91
C ILE A 262 1.76 8.25 11.05
N LEU A 263 1.74 9.56 10.79
CA LEU A 263 2.20 10.55 11.77
C LEU A 263 1.31 10.58 13.01
N TYR A 264 -0.01 10.48 12.84
CA TYR A 264 -0.96 10.35 13.94
C TYR A 264 -0.63 9.16 14.83
N HIS A 265 -0.41 7.97 14.25
CA HIS A 265 -0.05 6.79 15.02
C HIS A 265 1.25 7.00 15.80
N LEU A 266 2.31 7.48 15.16
CA LEU A 266 3.61 7.70 15.81
C LEU A 266 3.53 8.70 16.98
N ILE A 267 2.80 9.80 16.80
CA ILE A 267 2.52 10.76 17.87
C ILE A 267 1.73 10.06 19.00
N GLN A 268 0.71 9.26 18.69
CA GLN A 268 -0.04 8.55 19.73
C GLN A 268 0.79 7.48 20.45
N SER A 269 1.82 6.91 19.82
CA SER A 269 2.74 5.97 20.47
C SER A 269 3.70 6.67 21.44
N CYS A 270 4.08 7.93 21.18
CA CYS A 270 5.03 8.71 21.99
C CYS A 270 4.34 9.85 22.76
N LYS A 271 3.34 9.55 23.59
CA LYS A 271 2.51 10.59 24.26
C LYS A 271 3.27 11.48 25.23
N THR A 272 4.27 10.91 25.90
CA THR A 272 5.03 11.56 26.98
C THR A 272 6.27 12.29 26.50
N TRP A 273 6.59 12.20 25.21
CA TRP A 273 7.84 12.71 24.65
C TRP A 273 7.60 13.89 23.72
N ASP A 274 8.51 14.84 23.78
CA ASP A 274 8.63 15.87 22.76
C ASP A 274 9.18 15.23 21.48
N ILE A 275 8.58 15.56 20.35
CA ILE A 275 8.93 14.94 19.07
C ILE A 275 9.65 15.97 18.20
N THR A 276 10.83 15.61 17.72
CA THR A 276 11.66 16.45 16.85
C THR A 276 11.85 15.79 15.49
N LEU A 277 12.08 16.61 14.45
CA LEU A 277 12.41 16.15 13.12
C LEU A 277 13.16 17.20 12.32
N HIS A 278 13.89 16.75 11.30
CA HIS A 278 14.47 17.61 10.28
C HIS A 278 13.68 17.54 8.98
N VAL A 279 13.44 18.70 8.35
CA VAL A 279 12.79 18.79 7.06
C VAL A 279 13.37 19.93 6.22
N SER A 280 13.61 19.68 4.94
CA SER A 280 14.03 20.73 4.00
C SER A 280 12.91 21.76 3.77
N PRO A 281 13.20 23.06 3.69
CA PRO A 281 12.22 24.10 3.38
C PRO A 281 11.43 23.87 2.08
N THR A 282 12.02 23.16 1.10
CA THR A 282 11.39 22.85 -0.19
C THR A 282 10.54 21.58 -0.15
N ASN A 283 10.57 20.81 0.95
CA ASN A 283 9.85 19.55 1.03
C ASN A 283 8.36 19.79 1.35
N PRO A 284 7.42 19.28 0.52
CA PRO A 284 5.99 19.46 0.74
C PRO A 284 5.47 18.86 2.05
N ALA A 285 6.22 17.96 2.69
CA ALA A 285 5.89 17.40 4.00
C ALA A 285 5.82 18.46 5.11
N LEU A 286 6.46 19.63 4.93
CA LEU A 286 6.42 20.74 5.88
C LEU A 286 4.98 21.19 6.21
N VAL A 287 4.09 21.20 5.20
CA VAL A 287 2.65 21.50 5.39
C VAL A 287 1.96 20.44 6.26
N LEU A 288 2.34 19.17 6.12
CA LEU A 288 1.81 18.10 6.95
C LEU A 288 2.24 18.29 8.41
N TYR A 289 3.52 18.57 8.64
CA TYR A 289 4.05 18.76 9.99
C TYR A 289 3.40 19.95 10.70
N HIS A 290 3.25 21.09 10.03
CA HIS A 290 2.54 22.24 10.61
C HIS A 290 1.08 21.92 10.97
N LYS A 291 0.36 21.15 10.15
CA LYS A 291 -1.01 20.71 10.46
C LYS A 291 -1.10 19.82 11.71
N PHE A 292 -0.02 19.17 12.09
CA PHE A 292 0.07 18.39 13.32
C PHE A 292 0.59 19.19 14.52
N GLY A 293 0.83 20.51 14.35
CA GLY A 293 1.28 21.39 15.42
C GLY A 293 2.79 21.49 15.59
N PHE A 294 3.59 20.91 14.68
CA PHE A 294 5.03 21.11 14.72
C PHE A 294 5.38 22.57 14.43
N LYS A 295 6.21 23.15 15.31
CA LYS A 295 6.76 24.50 15.17
C LYS A 295 8.19 24.43 14.66
N SER A 296 8.56 25.40 13.83
CA SER A 296 9.95 25.53 13.35
C SER A 296 10.79 26.20 14.45
N ASN A 297 11.70 25.45 15.08
CA ASN A 297 12.54 25.96 16.16
C ASN A 297 13.83 26.59 15.62
N LEU A 298 14.51 25.93 14.67
CA LEU A 298 15.82 26.35 14.20
C LEU A 298 15.95 26.11 12.69
N LEU A 299 16.62 27.03 11.98
CA LEU A 299 17.05 26.83 10.60
C LEU A 299 18.53 26.47 10.56
N LEU A 300 18.83 25.22 10.22
CA LEU A 300 20.18 24.71 10.04
C LEU A 300 20.62 24.92 8.59
N ARG A 301 21.73 25.63 8.39
CA ARG A 301 22.29 25.87 7.05
C ARG A 301 23.09 24.64 6.58
N GLN A 302 23.01 24.30 5.28
CA GLN A 302 23.78 23.23 4.65
C GLN A 302 23.65 21.84 5.30
N PHE A 303 22.57 21.60 6.05
CA PHE A 303 22.33 20.33 6.73
C PHE A 303 22.37 19.12 5.79
N TYR A 304 21.83 19.26 4.57
CA TYR A 304 21.78 18.18 3.58
C TYR A 304 22.94 18.21 2.57
N GLU A 305 23.94 19.09 2.71
CA GLU A 305 25.00 19.27 1.71
C GLU A 305 25.77 17.97 1.41
N MET A 306 26.01 17.14 2.43
CA MET A 306 26.69 15.85 2.28
C MET A 306 25.82 14.74 1.65
N TYR A 307 24.51 14.97 1.54
CA TYR A 307 23.53 14.00 1.05
C TYR A 307 22.85 14.45 -0.26
N ALA A 308 23.03 15.71 -0.66
CA ALA A 308 22.42 16.29 -1.83
C ALA A 308 22.99 15.64 -3.10
N GLN A 309 22.11 15.19 -3.98
CA GLN A 309 22.52 14.79 -5.32
C GLN A 309 22.90 16.05 -6.09
N THR A 310 23.98 15.98 -6.87
CA THR A 310 24.65 17.14 -7.50
C THR A 310 23.73 17.98 -8.40
N ASP A 311 22.56 17.48 -8.79
CA ASP A 311 21.61 18.10 -9.71
C ASP A 311 20.20 18.40 -9.11
N SER A 312 20.01 18.33 -7.79
CA SER A 312 18.68 18.56 -7.20
C SER A 312 18.38 20.05 -6.96
N ASN A 313 17.21 20.52 -7.41
CA ASN A 313 16.66 21.86 -7.07
C ASN A 313 16.16 21.96 -5.61
N GLU A 314 16.49 21.01 -4.75
CA GLU A 314 16.05 21.00 -3.35
C GLU A 314 16.96 21.88 -2.49
N SER A 315 16.41 22.47 -1.43
CA SER A 315 17.22 23.28 -0.51
C SER A 315 18.08 22.39 0.38
N ASN A 316 19.38 22.70 0.44
CA ASN A 316 20.35 22.06 1.34
C ASN A 316 20.17 22.44 2.82
N HIS A 317 19.29 23.42 3.12
CA HIS A 317 18.99 23.82 4.49
C HIS A 317 17.94 22.89 5.11
N SER A 318 17.88 22.85 6.44
CA SER A 318 16.84 22.12 7.15
C SER A 318 16.22 22.96 8.26
N PHE A 319 14.90 22.93 8.37
CA PHE A 319 14.25 23.27 9.62
C PHE A 319 14.41 22.11 10.61
N LEU A 320 14.78 22.42 11.84
CA LEU A 320 14.50 21.57 13.00
C LEU A 320 13.10 21.95 13.49
N MET A 321 12.17 21.01 13.36
CA MET A 321 10.81 21.18 13.85
C MET A 321 10.63 20.42 15.16
N LYS A 322 9.85 21.01 16.07
CA LYS A 322 9.53 20.42 17.37
C LYS A 322 8.02 20.43 17.61
N LEU A 323 7.50 19.33 18.14
CA LEU A 323 6.17 19.21 18.71
C LEU A 323 6.32 19.05 20.22
N GLU A 324 5.96 20.08 20.96
CA GLU A 324 6.02 20.08 22.43
C GLU A 324 4.73 19.52 23.02
N ARG A 325 4.87 18.65 24.03
CA ARG A 325 3.70 18.03 24.68
C ARG A 325 3.06 18.89 25.76
N SER A 326 3.77 19.90 26.26
CA SER A 326 3.25 20.91 27.19
C SER A 326 2.05 21.71 26.65
N GLU A 327 1.74 21.62 25.35
CA GLU A 327 0.71 22.45 24.70
C GLU A 327 -0.53 21.68 24.17
N ILE A 328 -0.60 20.35 24.29
CA ILE A 328 -1.78 19.61 23.81
C ILE A 328 -2.88 19.68 24.88
N LYS A 329 -3.62 20.79 24.89
CA LYS A 329 -4.95 20.79 25.52
C LYS A 329 -5.87 19.88 24.69
N PRO A 330 -6.54 18.89 25.31
CA PRO A 330 -7.53 18.09 24.61
C PRO A 330 -8.65 19.00 24.12
N GLN A 331 -8.92 18.99 22.81
CA GLN A 331 -10.15 19.55 22.21
C GLN A 331 -11.19 18.45 22.06
#